data_AF-A0A3A4UVY8-F1
#
_entry.id   AF-A0A3A4UVY8-F1
#
_cell.length_a   1.000
_cell.length_b   1.000
_cell.length_c   1.000
_cell.angle_alpha   90.00
_cell.angle_beta   90.00
_cell.angle_gamma   90.00
#
_symmetry.space_group_name_H-M   'P 1'
#
loop_
_entity.id
_entity.type
_entity.pdbx_description
1 polymer ?
#
loop_
_entity_poly.entity_id
_entity_poly.type
_entity_poly.pdbx_seq_one_letter_code
_entity_poly.pdbx_strand_id
1 'polypeptide(L)' 'MKKKLLIILFALVLLLDFAALDDITTGNEPSFTLEYSILIASIPILVFITYQLLHKKSKKTIQNQTFNSRFDI' A
#
# COMPACT_ATOMS: atom_id res chain seq x y z
N MET A 1 -5.93 -13.59 6.36
CA MET A 1 -4.89 -13.03 7.25
C MET A 1 -3.95 -12.07 6.53
N LYS A 2 -3.26 -12.48 5.45
CA LYS A 2 -2.30 -11.62 4.71
C LYS A 2 -2.85 -10.25 4.27
N LYS A 3 -4.12 -10.16 3.84
CA LYS A 3 -4.75 -8.87 3.46
C LYS A 3 -4.95 -7.91 4.63
N LYS A 4 -5.39 -8.42 5.79
CA LYS A 4 -5.57 -7.59 7.00
C LYS A 4 -4.22 -7.03 7.46
N LEU A 5 -3.17 -7.85 7.40
CA LEU A 5 -1.81 -7.43 7.73
C LEU A 5 -1.30 -6.34 6.77
N LEU A 6 -1.54 -6.48 5.45
CA LEU A 6 -1.21 -5.44 4.47
C LEU A 6 -1.98 -4.13 4.70
N ILE A 7 -3.26 -4.21 5.09
CA ILE A 7 -4.07 -3.03 5.39
C ILE A 7 -3.59 -2.34 6.67
N ILE A 8 -3.26 -3.10 7.71
CA ILE A 8 -2.70 -2.57 8.97
C ILE A 8 -1.34 -1.90 8.70
N LEU A 9 -0.47 -2.56 7.94
CA LEU A 9 0.83 -2.01 7.54
C LEU A 9 0.67 -0.72 6.73
N PHE A 10 -0.28 -0.69 5.80
CA PHE A 10 -0.61 0.50 5.02
C PHE A 10 -1.05 1.66 5.92
N ALA A 11 -1.94 1.40 6.88
CA ALA A 11 -2.40 2.41 7.83
C ALA A 11 -1.27 2.93 8.74
N LEU A 12 -0.36 2.04 9.18
CA LEU A 12 0.80 2.42 9.97
C LEU A 12 1.77 3.34 9.20
N VAL A 13 2.04 3.01 7.93
CA VAL A 13 2.91 3.85 7.08
C VAL A 13 2.29 5.24 6.89
N LEU A 14 0.98 5.32 6.65
CA LEU A 14 0.29 6.61 6.52
C LEU A 14 0.30 7.44 7.81
N LEU A 15 0.17 6.80 8.98
CA LEU A 15 0.28 7.49 10.27
C LEU A 15 1.68 8.03 10.51
N LEU A 16 2.71 7.27 10.10
CA LEU A 16 4.10 7.70 10.21
C LEU A 16 4.39 8.86 9.26
N ASP A 17 3.90 8.82 8.02
CA ASP A 17 4.01 9.93 7.07
C ASP A 17 3.28 11.18 7.58
N PHE A 18 2.11 11.00 8.21
CA PHE A 18 1.36 12.11 8.82
C PHE A 18 2.14 12.78 9.96
N ALA A 19 2.74 11.99 10.85
CA ALA A 19 3.57 12.52 11.94
C ALA A 19 4.82 13.24 11.41
N ALA A 20 5.53 12.64 10.45
CA ALA A 20 6.70 13.27 9.84
C ALA A 20 6.32 14.58 9.11
N LEU A 21 5.17 14.63 8.44
CA LEU A 21 4.68 15.82 7.77
C LEU A 21 4.25 16.91 8.77
N ASP A 22 3.66 16.52 9.91
CA ASP A 22 3.31 17.44 11.00
C ASP A 22 4.59 18.11 11.54
N ASP A 23 5.63 17.33 11.85
CA ASP A 23 6.90 17.88 12.34
C ASP A 23 7.58 18.82 11.33
N ILE A 24 7.54 18.47 10.03
CA ILE A 24 8.03 19.33 8.94
C ILE A 24 7.23 20.64 8.83
N THR A 25 5.90 20.57 8.90
CA THR A 25 5.02 21.74 8.66
C THR A 25 4.89 22.65 9.87
N THR A 26 5.03 22.10 11.07
CA THR A 26 5.00 22.85 12.33
C THR A 26 6.38 23.44 12.65
N GLY A 27 7.44 22.99 11.97
CA GLY A 27 8.81 23.46 12.16
C GLY A 27 9.33 23.15 13.56
N ASN A 28 8.85 22.06 14.16
CA ASN A 28 9.06 21.73 15.56
C ASN A 28 10.52 21.27 15.83
N GLU A 29 11.21 20.77 14.80
CA GLU A 29 12.60 20.30 14.91
C GLU A 29 13.56 21.03 13.94
N PRO A 30 14.82 21.29 14.36
CA PRO A 30 15.83 21.95 13.53
C PRO A 30 16.45 21.04 12.45
N SER A 31 16.20 19.72 12.50
CA SER A 31 16.83 18.71 11.66
C SER A 31 15.80 17.88 10.91
N PHE A 32 15.32 18.37 9.77
CA PHE A 32 14.31 17.69 8.94
C PHE A 32 14.80 16.44 8.18
N THR A 33 16.08 16.07 8.32
CA THR A 33 16.70 15.02 7.48
C THR A 33 16.07 13.65 7.74
N LEU A 34 15.68 13.37 8.97
CA LEU A 34 15.08 12.09 9.35
C LEU A 34 13.65 11.98 8.81
N GLU A 35 12.87 13.05 8.93
CA GLU A 35 11.47 13.17 8.51
C GLU A 35 11.35 13.05 6.99
N TYR A 36 12.21 13.75 6.25
CA TYR A 36 12.28 13.61 4.80
C TYR A 36 12.74 12.21 4.36
N SER A 37 13.64 11.57 5.11
CA SER A 37 14.07 10.21 4.79
C SER A 37 12.94 9.19 4.97
N ILE A 38 12.10 9.36 5.99
CA ILE A 38 10.90 8.55 6.22
C ILE A 38 9.93 8.69 5.06
N LEU A 39 9.66 9.93 4.64
CA LEU A 39 8.74 10.22 3.54
C LEU A 39 9.24 9.66 2.20
N ILE A 40 10.54 9.74 1.91
CA ILE A 40 11.12 9.15 0.69
C ILE A 40 11.05 7.62 0.74
N ALA A 41 11.34 7.02 1.90
CA ALA A 41 11.30 5.57 2.08
C ALA A 41 9.88 4.98 2.03
N SER A 42 8.85 5.76 2.41
CA SER A 42 7.46 5.29 2.39
C SER A 42 6.88 5.14 0.97
N ILE A 43 7.34 5.94 0.01
CA ILE A 43 6.91 5.90 -1.40
C ILE A 43 6.99 4.49 -2.01
N PRO A 44 8.15 3.81 -2.07
CA PRO A 44 8.24 2.46 -2.66
C PRO A 44 7.40 1.43 -1.90
N ILE A 45 7.25 1.58 -0.57
CA ILE A 45 6.45 0.69 0.27
C ILE A 45 4.96 0.82 -0.08
N LEU A 46 4.44 2.05 -0.16
CA LEU A 46 3.06 2.33 -0.52
C LEU A 46 2.74 1.89 -1.95
N VAL A 47 3.66 2.12 -2.90
CA VAL A 47 3.53 1.65 -4.28
C VAL A 47 3.44 0.12 -4.34
N PHE A 48 4.33 -0.59 -3.62
CA PHE A 48 4.32 -2.06 -3.59
C PHE A 48 3.04 -2.62 -2.97
N ILE A 49 2.59 -2.07 -1.83
CA ILE A 49 1.35 -2.51 -1.15
C ILE A 49 0.15 -2.27 -2.06
N THR A 50 0.04 -1.09 -2.65
CA THR A 50 -1.07 -0.71 -3.55
C THR A 50 -1.10 -1.61 -4.78
N TYR A 51 0.05 -1.86 -5.41
CA TYR A 51 0.17 -2.79 -6.53
C TYR A 51 -0.34 -4.19 -6.17
N GLN A 52 0.07 -4.72 -5.01
CA GLN A 52 -0.34 -6.04 -4.55
C GLN A 52 -1.84 -6.13 -4.24
N LEU A 53 -2.43 -5.04 -3.73
CA LEU A 53 -3.87 -4.97 -3.45
C LEU A 53 -4.70 -4.92 -4.74
N LEU A 54 -4.25 -4.16 -5.76
CA LEU A 54 -4.94 -4.00 -7.04
C LEU A 54 -4.80 -5.22 -7.96
N HIS A 55 -3.60 -5.80 -8.08
CA HIS A 55 -3.32 -6.92 -9.00
C HIS A 55 -3.99 -8.25 -8.59
N LYS A 56 -4.41 -8.37 -7.33
CA LYS A 56 -5.04 -9.59 -6.83
C LYS A 56 -6.47 -9.83 -7.34
N LYS A 57 -7.09 -8.85 -8.01
CA LYS A 57 -8.44 -8.99 -8.59
C LYS A 57 -8.45 -9.78 -9.91
N SER A 58 -7.37 -9.81 -10.69
CA SER A 58 -7.43 -10.35 -12.06
C SER A 58 -7.40 -11.88 -12.18
N LYS A 59 -6.95 -12.63 -11.16
CA LYS A 59 -6.88 -14.10 -11.28
C LYS A 59 -8.20 -14.84 -11.08
N LYS A 60 -9.24 -14.20 -10.53
CA LYS A 60 -10.51 -14.88 -10.21
C LYS A 60 -11.51 -14.89 -11.37
N THR A 61 -11.37 -13.96 -12.32
CA THR A 61 -12.30 -13.82 -13.45
C THR A 61 -12.00 -14.81 -14.58
N ILE A 62 -10.72 -15.12 -14.82
CA ILE A 62 -10.31 -15.97 -15.95
C ILE A 62 -10.71 -17.45 -15.74
N GLN A 63 -10.65 -17.96 -14.51
CA GLN A 63 -11.03 -19.37 -14.23
C GLN A 63 -12.54 -19.64 -14.41
N ASN A 64 -13.41 -18.67 -14.12
CA ASN A 64 -14.85 -18.83 -14.29
C ASN A 64 -15.27 -18.79 -15.77
N GLN A 65 -14.55 -18.08 -16.63
CA GLN A 65 -14.82 -18.07 -18.07
C GLN A 65 -14.43 -19.39 -18.73
N THR A 66 -13.31 -20.00 -18.34
CA THR A 66 -12.87 -21.30 -18.90
C THR A 66 -13.69 -22.49 -18.44
N PHE A 67 -14.37 -22.39 -17.29
CA PHE A 67 -15.24 -23.46 -16.80
C PHE A 67 -16.55 -23.48 -17.60
N ASN A 68 -17.24 -22.34 -17.75
CA ASN A 68 -18.53 -22.29 -18.44
C ASN A 68 -18.44 -22.71 -19.91
N SER A 69 -17.41 -22.28 -20.65
CA SER A 69 -17.21 -22.68 -22.05
C SER A 69 -16.93 -24.17 -22.25
N ARG A 70 -16.71 -24.93 -21.17
CA ARG A 70 -16.37 -26.35 -21.21
C ARG A 70 -17.57 -27.27 -20.92
N PHE A 71 -18.69 -26.71 -20.48
CA PHE A 71 -19.95 -27.43 -20.24
C PHE A 71 -21.08 -27.02 -21.20
N ASP A 72 -20.80 -26.12 -22.15
CA ASP A 72 -21.72 -25.69 -23.20
C ASP A 72 -21.66 -26.59 -24.47
N ILE A 73 -21.12 -27.82 -24.38
CA ILE A 73 -21.04 -28.81 -25.47
C ILE A 73 -21.88 -30.04 -25.11
#